data_AF-A0A2N0NB71-F1
#
_entry.id   AF-A0A2N0NB71-F1
#
_cell.length_a   1.000
_cell.length_b   1.000
_cell.length_c   1.000
_cell.angle_alpha   90.00
_cell.angle_beta   90.00
_cell.angle_gamma   90.00
#
_symmetry.space_group_name_H-M   'P 1'
#
loop_
_entity.id
_entity.type
_entity.pdbx_description
1 polymer ?
#
loop_
_entity_poly.entity_id
_entity_poly.type
_entity_poly.pdbx_seq_one_letter_code
_entity_poly.pdbx_strand_id
1 'polypeptide(L)'
;MVSDGKCAKCGCDTYSHYHTDTEMRTETRTINYVLEEVKAQYDMAVADHKRIGNVTNQFQKTFADLQAKADVRFVLDLTSLMNFMRILRI
;
A
#
# COMPACT_ATOMS: atom_id res chain seq x y z
N MET A 1 1.59 -23.08 -6.28
CA MET A 1 0.26 -22.75 -5.76
C MET A 1 -0.64 -23.97 -5.95
N VAL A 2 -1.55 -24.30 -5.02
CA VAL A 2 -2.62 -25.29 -5.26
C VAL A 2 -3.71 -24.62 -6.12
N SER A 3 -4.64 -25.40 -6.68
CA SER A 3 -5.67 -25.07 -7.71
C SER A 3 -6.51 -23.80 -7.52
N ASP A 4 -6.32 -23.07 -6.41
CA ASP A 4 -7.19 -22.00 -5.91
C ASP A 4 -6.47 -20.63 -5.83
N GLY A 5 -5.32 -20.44 -6.52
CA GLY A 5 -4.57 -19.16 -6.56
C GLY A 5 -3.49 -18.98 -5.48
N LYS A 6 -3.23 -20.02 -4.69
CA LYS A 6 -2.55 -19.91 -3.40
C LYS A 6 -1.30 -20.77 -3.28
N CYS A 7 -0.19 -20.28 -2.73
CA CYS A 7 1.11 -20.99 -2.61
C CYS A 7 0.97 -22.48 -2.20
N ALA A 8 1.81 -23.39 -2.72
CA ALA A 8 1.71 -24.82 -2.37
C ALA A 8 2.51 -25.20 -1.10
N LYS A 9 3.56 -24.44 -0.76
CA LYS A 9 4.32 -24.56 0.49
C LYS A 9 3.71 -23.77 1.66
N CYS A 10 2.79 -22.85 1.35
CA CYS A 10 2.33 -21.80 2.25
C CYS A 10 0.87 -21.33 2.05
N GLY A 11 0.19 -21.75 1.00
CA GLY A 11 -1.23 -21.45 0.78
C GLY A 11 -1.58 -19.99 0.47
N CYS A 12 -0.66 -19.10 0.09
CA CYS A 12 -0.94 -17.66 -0.01
C CYS A 12 -1.23 -17.13 -1.42
N ASP A 13 -2.18 -16.20 -1.51
CA ASP A 13 -2.50 -15.35 -2.68
C ASP A 13 -1.58 -14.09 -2.77
N THR A 14 -1.74 -13.30 -3.85
CA THR A 14 -0.73 -12.53 -4.61
C THR A 14 0.10 -11.39 -3.96
N TYR A 15 -0.10 -10.96 -2.71
CA TYR A 15 0.53 -9.70 -2.20
C TYR A 15 1.74 -9.85 -1.25
N SER A 16 2.46 -10.97 -1.34
CA SER A 16 3.67 -11.30 -0.58
C SER A 16 3.43 -11.64 0.89
N HIS A 17 3.78 -12.87 1.26
CA HIS A 17 3.81 -13.35 2.64
C HIS A 17 5.19 -14.00 2.88
N TYR A 18 5.56 -14.15 4.15
CA TYR A 18 6.91 -14.58 4.54
C TYR A 18 6.92 -16.00 5.10
N HIS A 19 8.00 -16.73 4.83
CA HIS A 19 8.27 -18.05 5.38
C HIS A 19 9.34 -17.97 6.44
N THR A 20 9.06 -18.49 7.64
CA THR A 20 10.03 -18.64 8.72
C THR A 20 10.95 -19.86 8.54
N ASP A 21 10.62 -20.74 7.60
CA ASP A 21 11.35 -21.98 7.30
C ASP A 21 12.57 -21.72 6.40
N THR A 22 13.12 -20.52 6.47
CA THR A 22 14.42 -20.19 5.89
C THR A 22 15.50 -20.84 6.73
N GLU A 23 15.83 -22.08 6.41
CA GLU A 23 17.09 -22.69 6.86
C GLU A 23 18.25 -21.83 6.37
N MET A 24 19.14 -21.42 7.29
CA MET A 24 20.44 -20.88 6.91
C MET A 24 21.25 -21.98 6.23
N ARG A 25 21.34 -21.91 4.91
CA ARG A 25 22.18 -22.82 4.11
C ARG A 25 23.56 -22.21 3.97
N THR A 26 24.57 -22.98 4.34
CA THR A 26 25.97 -22.61 4.09
C THR A 26 26.40 -23.29 2.80
N GLU A 27 26.54 -22.52 1.73
CA GLU A 27 26.93 -23.02 0.41
C GLU A 27 28.20 -22.30 -0.07
N THR A 28 29.17 -23.05 -0.60
CA THR A 28 30.33 -22.44 -1.28
C THR A 28 29.93 -22.13 -2.72
N ARG A 29 29.92 -20.85 -3.07
CA ARG A 29 29.57 -20.37 -4.41
C ARG A 29 30.71 -19.53 -4.99
N THR A 30 30.76 -19.43 -6.31
CA THR A 30 31.72 -18.54 -6.96
C THR A 30 31.31 -17.09 -6.73
N ILE A 31 32.30 -16.18 -6.72
CA ILE A 31 32.04 -14.76 -6.48
C ILE A 31 31.07 -14.16 -7.51
N ASN A 32 31.12 -14.61 -8.76
CA ASN A 32 30.21 -14.16 -9.82
C ASN A 32 28.76 -14.50 -9.49
N TYR A 33 28.51 -15.71 -8.99
CA TYR A 33 27.16 -16.12 -8.62
C TYR A 33 26.61 -15.27 -7.47
N VAL A 34 27.44 -15.02 -6.45
CA VAL A 34 27.05 -14.17 -5.31
C VAL A 34 26.74 -12.74 -5.79
N LEU A 35 27.54 -12.19 -6.70
CA LEU A 35 27.31 -10.85 -7.27
C LEU A 35 26.01 -10.78 -8.06
N GLU A 36 25.67 -11.81 -8.82
CA GLU A 36 24.40 -11.89 -9.56
C GLU A 36 23.19 -11.93 -8.62
N GLU A 37 23.24 -12.73 -7.55
CA GLU A 37 22.17 -12.77 -6.54
C GLU A 37 22.00 -11.44 -5.81
N VAL A 38 23.10 -10.83 -5.37
CA VAL A 38 23.06 -9.52 -4.69
C VAL A 38 22.46 -8.45 -5.61
N LYS A 39 22.83 -8.46 -6.90
CA LYS A 39 22.24 -7.55 -7.88
C LYS A 39 20.75 -7.78 -8.06
N ALA A 40 20.31 -9.03 -8.17
CA ALA A 40 18.89 -9.36 -8.31
C ALA A 40 18.07 -8.90 -7.09
N GLN A 41 18.60 -9.10 -5.88
CA GLN A 41 17.97 -8.62 -4.65
C GLN A 41 17.90 -7.09 -4.59
N TYR A 42 18.97 -6.40 -5.00
CA TYR A 42 19.00 -4.95 -5.09
C TYR A 42 17.96 -4.42 -6.09
N ASP A 43 17.89 -4.99 -7.29
CA ASP A 43 16.94 -4.57 -8.33
C ASP A 43 15.48 -4.77 -7.87
N MET A 44 15.18 -5.87 -7.17
CA MET A 44 13.87 -6.10 -6.55
C MET A 44 13.54 -5.05 -5.50
N ALA A 45 14.49 -4.73 -4.60
CA ALA A 45 14.29 -3.73 -3.56
C ALA A 45 14.03 -2.32 -4.15
N VAL A 46 14.72 -1.95 -5.23
CA VAL A 46 14.50 -0.69 -5.95
C VAL A 46 13.09 -0.64 -6.56
N ALA A 47 12.66 -1.73 -7.21
CA ALA A 47 11.32 -1.81 -7.78
C ALA A 47 10.23 -1.68 -6.71
N ASP A 48 10.40 -2.35 -5.58
CA ASP A 48 9.47 -2.27 -4.45
C ASP A 48 9.44 -0.87 -3.82
N HIS A 49 10.60 -0.23 -3.65
CA HIS A 49 10.65 1.14 -3.13
C HIS A 49 9.84 2.12 -4.01
N LYS A 50 10.00 2.02 -5.34
CA LYS A 50 9.23 2.83 -6.30
C LYS A 50 7.73 2.54 -6.22
N ARG A 51 7.34 1.27 -6.09
CA ARG A 51 5.94 0.85 -5.94
C ARG A 51 5.32 1.44 -4.68
N ILE A 52 5.99 1.31 -3.54
CA ILE A 52 5.54 1.85 -2.25
C ILE A 52 5.37 3.36 -2.34
N GLY A 53 6.36 4.08 -2.89
CA GLY A 53 6.27 5.53 -3.05
C GLY A 53 5.05 5.97 -3.88
N ASN A 54 4.72 5.24 -4.95
CA ASN A 54 3.52 5.54 -5.74
C ASN A 54 2.21 5.31 -4.96
N VAL A 55 2.12 4.21 -4.21
CA VAL A 55 0.94 3.92 -3.36
C VAL A 55 0.75 4.99 -2.30
N THR A 56 1.82 5.44 -1.64
CA THR A 56 1.77 6.52 -0.65
C THR A 56 1.26 7.81 -1.27
N ASN A 57 1.75 8.19 -2.46
CA ASN A 57 1.29 9.39 -3.16
C ASN A 57 -0.19 9.31 -3.54
N GLN A 58 -0.67 8.14 -3.97
CA GLN A 58 -2.09 7.94 -4.28
C GLN A 58 -2.95 8.06 -3.03
N PHE A 59 -2.54 7.42 -1.93
CA PHE A 59 -3.25 7.50 -0.65
C PHE A 59 -3.37 8.95 -0.16
N GLN A 60 -2.27 9.72 -0.19
CA GLN A 60 -2.28 11.13 0.20
C GLN A 60 -3.25 11.97 -0.65
N LYS A 61 -3.31 11.73 -1.96
CA LYS A 61 -4.25 12.42 -2.85
C LYS A 61 -5.71 12.06 -2.54
N THR A 62 -6.01 10.77 -2.36
CA THR A 62 -7.36 10.32 -2.02
C THR A 62 -7.80 10.87 -0.66
N PHE A 63 -6.90 10.88 0.32
CA PHE A 63 -7.18 11.44 1.63
C PHE A 63 -7.50 12.95 1.56
N ALA A 64 -6.69 13.72 0.82
CA ALA A 64 -6.91 15.15 0.63
C ALA A 64 -8.25 15.45 -0.09
N ASP A 65 -8.62 14.66 -1.10
CA ASP A 65 -9.91 14.80 -1.80
C ASP A 65 -11.11 14.49 -0.88
N LEU A 66 -11.00 13.44 -0.05
CA LEU A 66 -12.02 13.10 0.94
C LEU A 66 -12.17 14.21 1.99
N GLN A 67 -11.07 14.77 2.46
CA GLN A 67 -11.08 15.88 3.41
C GLN A 67 -11.76 17.12 2.79
N ALA A 68 -11.40 17.50 1.57
CA ALA A 68 -12.01 18.64 0.88
C ALA A 68 -13.53 18.46 0.69
N LYS A 69 -13.99 17.25 0.37
CA LYS A 69 -15.43 16.94 0.23
C LYS A 69 -16.16 17.02 1.57
N ALA A 70 -15.55 16.55 2.65
CA ALA A 70 -16.12 16.63 4.00
C ALA A 70 -16.25 18.10 4.45
N ASP A 71 -15.21 18.91 4.23
CA ASP A 71 -15.20 20.32 4.58
C ASP A 71 -16.29 21.10 3.83
N VAL A 72 -16.43 20.88 2.52
CA VAL A 72 -17.50 21.49 1.71
C VAL A 72 -18.89 21.13 2.25
N ARG A 73 -19.09 19.86 2.62
CA ARG A 73 -20.38 19.39 3.14
C ARG A 73 -20.70 20.02 4.49
N PHE A 74 -19.72 20.13 5.38
CA PHE A 74 -19.88 20.79 6.68
C PHE A 74 -20.26 22.28 6.53
N VAL A 75 -19.61 22.98 5.59
CA VAL A 75 -19.93 24.40 5.29
C VAL A 75 -21.36 24.55 4.75
N LEU A 76 -21.78 23.67 3.84
CA LEU A 76 -23.14 23.69 3.29
C LEU A 76 -24.20 23.44 4.37
N ASP A 77 -23.97 22.47 5.24
CA ASP A 77 -24.91 22.11 6.32
C ASP A 77 -25.06 23.26 7.33
N LEU A 78 -23.96 23.90 7.73
CA LEU A 78 -23.98 25.09 8.60
C LEU A 78 -24.74 26.25 7.95
N THR A 79 -24.48 26.51 6.67
CA THR A 79 -25.12 27.61 5.93
C THR A 79 -26.63 27.38 5.82
N SER A 80 -27.05 26.14 5.58
CA SER A 80 -28.45 25.74 5.52
C SER A 80 -29.15 25.92 6.87
N LEU A 81 -28.51 25.50 7.97
CA LEU A 81 -28.98 25.72 9.35
C LEU A 81 -29.11 27.22 9.68
N MET A 82 -28.13 28.04 9.32
CA MET A 82 -28.17 29.48 9.53
C MET A 82 -29.30 30.15 8.74
N ASN A 83 -29.54 29.73 7.50
CA ASN A 83 -30.65 30.22 6.70
C ASN A 83 -32.01 29.79 7.26
N PHE A 84 -32.11 28.56 7.75
CA PHE A 84 -33.33 28.07 8.41
C PHE A 84 -33.65 28.87 9.69
N MET A 85 -32.65 29.13 10.53
CA MET A 85 -32.81 29.97 11.73
C MET A 85 -33.24 31.40 11.38
N ARG A 86 -32.67 31.99 10.32
CA ARG A 86 -33.07 33.32 9.82
C ARG A 86 -34.52 33.39 9.33
N ILE A 87 -35.02 32.35 8.66
CA ILE A 87 -36.41 32.28 8.17
C ILE A 87 -37.38 32.14 9.34
N LEU A 88 -37.00 31.39 10.38
CA LEU A 88 -37.83 31.18 11.56
C LEU A 88 -37.89 32.36 12.54
N ARG A 89 -37.09 33.42 12.35
CA ARG A 89 -36.98 34.60 13.25
C ARG A 89 -37.03 34.20 14.75
N ILE A 90 -36.06 33.38 15.15
CA ILE A 90 -35.43 33.48 16.47
C ILE A 90 -34.20 34.36 16.32
#